data_AF-A0A5T1T8Y3-F1
#
_entry.id   AF-A0A5T1T8Y3-F1
#
_cell.length_a   1.000
_cell.length_b   1.000
_cell.length_c   1.000
_cell.angle_alpha   90.00
_cell.angle_beta   90.00
_cell.angle_gamma   90.00
#
_symmetry.space_group_name_H-M   'P 1'
#
loop_
_entity.id
_entity.type
_entity.pdbx_description
1 polymer ?
#
loop_
_entity_poly.entity_id
_entity_poly.type
_entity_poly.pdbx_seq_one_letter_code
_entity_poly.pdbx_strand_id
1 'polypeptide(L)'
;MIPNTNEIAKQTLIALKERKLKPTPENYTEIFEELSLKYGITSSNKAKLDKYKTLLLPIYQQELNSKTIRSLEELISFLISVLNRQSGKQFSEFFDFLYTISKTLQISKDKKIRDLAKVTSIRISKTMDSESIYLLTKKWKELERNYDENDLEEQARKYGISKYDDYDSVIKKLLVKLEERSYEHFSELLCLGLNPSLVEDLKIQGFIQNLTQKPFVIGEENFKNE
;
A
#
# COMPACT_ATOMS: atom_id res chain seq x y z
N MET A 1 47.66 -5.88 43.67
CA MET A 1 46.91 -7.15 43.50
C MET A 1 45.50 -6.76 43.08
N ILE A 2 44.99 -7.27 41.96
CA ILE A 2 43.59 -7.06 41.57
C ILE A 2 42.76 -7.91 42.53
N PRO A 3 41.89 -7.33 43.38
CA PRO A 3 41.18 -8.09 44.39
C PRO A 3 40.22 -9.10 43.74
N ASN A 4 40.16 -10.31 44.29
CA ASN A 4 39.23 -11.35 43.83
C ASN A 4 37.78 -10.96 44.23
N THR A 5 36.78 -11.50 43.55
CA THR A 5 35.34 -11.28 43.81
C THR A 5 34.97 -11.46 45.28
N ASN A 6 35.61 -12.41 45.98
CA ASN A 6 35.43 -12.64 47.42
C ASN A 6 35.97 -11.51 48.31
N GLU A 7 37.05 -10.85 47.90
CA GLU A 7 37.59 -9.69 48.61
C GLU A 7 36.71 -8.45 48.41
N ILE A 8 36.14 -8.29 47.22
CA ILE A 8 35.16 -7.23 46.92
C ILE A 8 33.87 -7.47 47.73
N ALA A 9 33.39 -8.70 47.84
CA ALA A 9 32.23 -9.04 48.68
C ALA A 9 32.49 -8.69 50.16
N LYS A 10 33.69 -9.00 50.67
CA LYS A 10 34.08 -8.64 52.04
C LYS A 10 34.16 -7.12 52.23
N GLN A 11 34.75 -6.39 51.28
CA GLN A 11 34.79 -4.93 51.31
C GLN A 11 33.40 -4.29 51.20
N THR A 12 32.49 -4.90 50.45
CA THR A 12 31.09 -4.45 50.31
C THR A 12 30.35 -4.52 51.65
N LEU A 13 30.50 -5.63 52.38
CA LEU A 13 29.89 -5.77 53.72
C LEU A 13 30.48 -4.79 54.74
N ILE A 14 31.79 -4.52 54.66
CA ILE A 14 32.45 -3.50 55.51
C ILE A 14 31.92 -2.11 55.17
N ALA A 15 31.86 -1.75 53.89
CA ALA A 15 31.36 -0.46 53.43
C ALA A 15 29.87 -0.23 53.75
N LEU A 16 29.03 -1.27 53.69
CA LEU A 16 27.64 -1.22 54.14
C LEU A 16 27.55 -0.89 55.63
N LYS A 17 28.40 -1.53 56.45
CA LYS A 17 28.46 -1.30 57.89
C LYS A 17 28.96 0.10 58.24
N GLU A 18 29.99 0.59 57.56
CA GLU A 18 30.54 1.94 57.73
C GLU A 18 29.54 3.03 57.32
N ARG A 19 28.80 2.81 56.22
CA ARG A 19 27.76 3.72 55.74
C ARG A 19 26.42 3.61 56.50
N LYS A 20 26.34 2.75 57.52
CA LYS A 20 25.12 2.47 58.32
C LYS A 20 23.91 2.08 57.45
N LEU A 21 24.15 1.44 56.30
CA LEU A 21 23.10 0.97 55.41
C LEU A 21 22.65 -0.42 55.84
N LYS A 22 21.33 -0.68 55.78
CA LYS A 22 20.81 -2.04 56.01
C LYS A 22 21.31 -2.95 54.89
N PRO A 23 21.78 -4.18 55.18
CA PRO A 23 22.21 -5.14 54.17
C PRO A 23 20.98 -5.72 53.45
N THR A 24 20.33 -4.90 52.63
CA THR A 24 19.32 -5.33 51.68
C THR A 24 19.99 -5.70 50.35
N PRO A 25 19.37 -6.56 49.52
CA PRO A 25 19.90 -6.92 48.21
C PRO A 25 20.23 -5.69 47.33
N GLU A 26 19.42 -4.64 47.41
CA GLU A 26 19.59 -3.40 46.63
C GLU A 26 20.84 -2.64 47.09
N ASN A 27 20.95 -2.36 48.39
CA ASN A 27 22.10 -1.65 48.97
C ASN A 27 23.40 -2.42 48.78
N TYR A 28 23.33 -3.76 48.88
CA TYR A 28 24.48 -4.62 48.63
C TYR A 28 24.93 -4.56 47.17
N THR A 29 23.99 -4.65 46.22
CA THR A 29 24.29 -4.61 44.79
C THR A 29 24.89 -3.27 44.39
N GLU A 30 24.35 -2.17 44.90
CA GLU A 30 24.87 -0.83 44.62
C GLU A 30 26.33 -0.63 45.09
N ILE A 31 26.63 -1.00 46.33
CA ILE A 31 27.98 -0.87 46.88
C ILE A 31 28.95 -1.88 46.25
N PHE A 32 28.47 -3.09 45.97
CA PHE A 32 29.28 -4.11 45.29
C PHE A 32 29.66 -3.65 43.89
N GLU A 33 28.74 -3.05 43.14
CA GLU A 33 29.03 -2.49 41.83
C GLU A 33 29.95 -1.28 41.89
N GLU A 34 29.78 -0.39 42.86
CA GLU A 34 30.68 0.76 43.09
C GLU A 34 32.13 0.28 43.34
N LEU A 35 32.30 -0.72 44.21
CA LEU A 35 33.61 -1.28 44.52
C LEU A 35 34.19 -2.08 43.35
N SER A 36 33.37 -2.86 42.65
CA SER A 36 33.81 -3.63 41.49
C SER A 36 34.31 -2.72 40.36
N LEU A 37 33.62 -1.60 40.09
CA LEU A 37 34.03 -0.59 39.13
C LEU A 37 35.38 0.06 39.48
N LYS A 38 35.62 0.36 40.76
CA LYS A 38 36.91 0.92 41.23
C LYS A 38 38.10 0.00 40.94
N TYR A 39 37.87 -1.30 40.90
CA TYR A 39 38.90 -2.31 40.61
C TYR A 39 38.88 -2.80 39.14
N GLY A 40 38.09 -2.18 38.27
CA GLY A 40 37.97 -2.58 36.86
C GLY A 40 37.29 -3.94 36.66
N ILE A 41 36.62 -4.47 37.69
CA ILE A 41 35.90 -5.75 37.64
C ILE A 41 34.44 -5.44 37.30
N THR A 42 33.95 -5.99 36.19
CA THR A 42 32.54 -5.88 35.83
C THR A 42 31.78 -7.02 36.50
N SER A 43 30.73 -6.69 37.25
CA SER A 43 29.79 -7.68 37.80
C SER A 43 29.27 -8.61 36.70
N SER A 44 29.17 -9.91 36.97
CA SER A 44 28.66 -10.91 36.03
C SER A 44 27.27 -10.56 35.48
N ASN A 45 26.43 -9.94 36.30
CA ASN A 45 25.09 -9.50 35.89
C ASN A 45 25.14 -8.30 34.97
N LYS A 46 26.02 -7.33 35.22
CA LYS A 46 26.22 -6.16 34.37
C LYS A 46 26.80 -6.53 33.00
N ALA A 47 27.80 -7.42 32.99
CA ALA A 47 28.37 -7.95 31.75
C ALA A 47 27.33 -8.71 30.90
N LYS A 48 26.45 -9.50 31.53
CA LYS A 48 25.32 -10.17 30.85
C LYS A 48 24.31 -9.16 30.32
N LEU A 49 23.96 -8.15 31.11
CA LEU A 49 23.02 -7.10 30.73
C LEU A 49 23.52 -6.34 29.50
N ASP A 50 24.77 -5.89 29.51
CA ASP A 50 25.38 -5.15 28.40
C ASP A 50 25.49 -6.03 27.15
N LYS A 51 25.87 -7.30 27.30
CA LYS A 51 25.86 -8.27 26.20
C LYS A 51 24.47 -8.37 25.57
N TYR A 52 23.41 -8.55 26.36
CA TYR A 52 22.06 -8.65 25.82
C TYR A 52 21.57 -7.36 25.17
N LYS A 53 21.93 -6.18 25.70
CA LYS A 53 21.64 -4.89 25.05
C LYS A 53 22.28 -4.80 23.67
N THR A 54 23.54 -5.23 23.51
CA THR A 54 24.24 -5.18 22.22
C THR A 54 23.72 -6.18 21.18
N LEU A 55 23.04 -7.25 21.60
CA LEU A 55 22.45 -8.24 20.70
C LEU A 55 21.12 -7.77 20.08
N LEU A 56 20.52 -6.69 20.58
CA LEU A 56 19.29 -6.15 20.03
C LEU A 56 19.52 -5.45 18.69
N LEU A 57 18.49 -5.34 17.86
CA LEU A 57 18.57 -4.55 16.64
C LEU A 57 18.82 -3.06 16.95
N PRO A 58 19.52 -2.30 16.08
CA PRO A 58 19.89 -0.91 16.34
C PRO A 58 18.71 0.00 16.74
N ILE A 59 17.53 -0.26 16.17
CA ILE A 59 16.31 0.50 16.49
C ILE A 59 15.88 0.35 17.96
N TYR A 60 16.01 -0.85 18.53
CA TYR A 60 15.69 -1.10 19.94
C TYR A 60 16.82 -0.65 20.87
N GLN A 61 18.07 -0.65 20.40
CA GLN A 61 19.18 -0.05 21.13
C GLN A 61 19.01 1.46 21.29
N GLN A 62 18.51 2.15 20.27
CA GLN A 62 18.20 3.59 20.35
C GLN A 62 17.05 3.87 21.33
N GLU A 63 15.98 3.07 21.33
CA GLU A 63 14.92 3.19 22.33
C GLU A 63 15.44 2.96 23.76
N LEU A 64 16.39 2.03 23.92
CA LEU A 64 17.04 1.78 25.22
C LEU A 64 17.81 2.99 25.75
N ASN A 65 18.40 3.82 24.90
CA ASN A 65 19.13 5.02 25.35
C ASN A 65 18.23 6.03 26.07
N SER A 66 16.92 6.00 25.79
CA SER A 66 15.93 6.84 26.48
C SER A 66 15.48 6.29 27.84
N LYS A 67 15.89 5.05 28.20
CA LYS A 67 15.46 4.35 29.42
C LYS A 67 16.66 3.93 30.26
N THR A 68 16.62 4.16 31.56
CA THR A 68 17.67 3.67 32.47
C THR A 68 17.39 2.23 32.86
N ILE A 69 17.97 1.26 32.14
CA ILE A 69 17.86 -0.17 32.46
C ILE A 69 19.08 -0.63 33.26
N ARG A 70 18.85 -0.98 34.53
CA ARG A 70 19.82 -1.37 35.55
C ARG A 70 19.82 -2.87 35.84
N SER A 71 18.74 -3.59 35.55
CA SER A 71 18.63 -5.03 35.83
C SER A 71 18.16 -5.86 34.63
N LEU A 72 18.29 -7.19 34.74
CA LEU A 72 17.78 -8.13 33.74
C LEU A 72 16.24 -8.15 33.73
N GLU A 73 15.58 -7.99 34.87
CA GLU A 73 14.13 -7.90 34.98
C GLU A 73 13.59 -6.65 34.26
N GLU A 74 14.29 -5.52 34.39
CA GLU A 74 13.95 -4.29 33.67
C GLU A 74 14.17 -4.46 32.15
N LEU A 75 15.23 -5.17 31.74
CA LEU A 75 15.45 -5.50 30.32
C LEU A 75 14.33 -6.41 29.80
N ILE A 76 13.95 -7.45 30.53
CA ILE A 76 12.84 -8.35 30.16
C ILE A 76 11.53 -7.57 30.07
N SER A 77 11.24 -6.69 31.03
CA SER A 77 10.05 -5.82 31.01
C SER A 77 10.04 -4.90 29.79
N PHE A 78 11.20 -4.35 29.40
CA PHE A 78 11.35 -3.59 28.17
C PHE A 78 11.06 -4.45 26.94
N LEU A 79 11.63 -5.65 26.85
CA LEU A 79 11.41 -6.56 25.73
C LEU A 79 9.95 -6.99 25.61
N ILE A 80 9.28 -7.27 26.73
CA ILE A 80 7.85 -7.57 26.76
C ILE A 80 7.05 -6.36 26.27
N SER A 81 7.40 -5.14 26.70
CA SER A 81 6.74 -3.91 26.25
C SER A 81 6.91 -3.69 24.74
N VAL A 82 8.11 -3.90 24.21
CA VAL A 82 8.40 -3.80 22.77
C VAL A 82 7.62 -4.87 22.01
N LEU A 83 7.66 -6.12 22.47
CA LEU A 83 6.93 -7.25 21.89
C LEU A 83 5.42 -6.97 21.87
N ASN A 84 4.88 -6.40 22.94
CA ASN A 84 3.46 -6.04 23.04
C ASN A 84 3.10 -4.80 22.19
N ARG A 85 4.01 -3.83 21.99
CA ARG A 85 3.82 -2.76 20.98
C ARG A 85 3.81 -3.32 19.58
N GLN A 86 4.67 -4.31 19.30
CA GLN A 86 4.67 -5.03 18.04
C GLN A 86 3.50 -6.01 17.92
N SER A 87 2.81 -6.31 19.03
CA SER A 87 1.68 -7.23 19.05
C SER A 87 0.46 -6.62 18.34
N GLY A 88 0.43 -6.87 17.04
CA GLY A 88 -0.68 -7.54 16.39
C GLY A 88 -1.82 -6.65 15.93
N LYS A 89 -2.35 -5.74 16.75
CA LYS A 89 -3.62 -5.08 16.42
C LYS A 89 -3.49 -4.11 15.25
N GLN A 90 -2.57 -3.15 15.33
CA GLN A 90 -2.33 -2.20 14.23
C GLN A 90 -1.79 -2.89 12.97
N PHE A 91 -0.91 -3.89 13.13
CA PHE A 91 -0.39 -4.66 11.99
C PHE A 91 -1.48 -5.51 11.33
N SER A 92 -2.37 -6.13 12.12
CA SER A 92 -3.51 -6.87 11.61
C SER A 92 -4.48 -5.94 10.89
N GLU A 93 -4.85 -4.82 11.51
CA GLU A 93 -5.75 -3.83 10.92
C GLU A 93 -5.17 -3.28 9.60
N PHE A 94 -3.87 -2.98 9.56
CA PHE A 94 -3.20 -2.55 8.35
C PHE A 94 -3.15 -3.64 7.27
N PHE A 95 -2.88 -4.90 7.66
CA PHE A 95 -2.95 -6.03 6.73
C PHE A 95 -4.37 -6.21 6.18
N ASP A 96 -5.39 -6.15 7.03
CA ASP A 96 -6.78 -6.33 6.64
C ASP A 96 -7.22 -5.18 5.70
N PHE A 97 -6.71 -3.95 5.93
CA PHE A 97 -6.87 -2.82 5.02
C PHE A 97 -6.19 -3.05 3.65
N LEU A 98 -4.93 -3.50 3.63
CA LEU A 98 -4.23 -3.84 2.37
C LEU A 98 -4.93 -4.97 1.61
N TYR A 99 -5.41 -5.99 2.32
CA TYR A 99 -6.18 -7.07 1.74
C TYR A 99 -7.48 -6.56 1.12
N THR A 100 -8.15 -5.62 1.80
CA THR A 100 -9.37 -4.97 1.31
C THR A 100 -9.10 -4.17 0.03
N ILE A 101 -8.05 -3.34 0.00
CA ILE A 101 -7.62 -2.63 -1.21
C ILE A 101 -7.36 -3.63 -2.35
N SER A 102 -6.59 -4.69 -2.08
CA SER A 102 -6.27 -5.70 -3.09
C SER A 102 -7.53 -6.41 -3.61
N LYS A 103 -8.50 -6.72 -2.75
CA LYS A 103 -9.81 -7.27 -3.14
C LYS A 103 -10.60 -6.31 -4.03
N THR A 104 -10.64 -5.02 -3.69
CA THR A 104 -11.32 -4.00 -4.50
C THR A 104 -10.71 -3.88 -5.89
N LEU A 105 -9.38 -3.91 -5.99
CA LEU A 105 -8.67 -3.86 -7.28
C LEU A 105 -8.97 -5.08 -8.18
N GLN A 106 -9.37 -6.23 -7.63
CA GLN A 106 -9.80 -7.38 -8.44
C GLN A 106 -11.12 -7.14 -9.18
N ILE A 107 -11.91 -6.14 -8.78
CA ILE A 107 -13.17 -5.77 -9.45
C ILE A 107 -12.91 -4.78 -10.60
N SER A 108 -11.69 -4.25 -10.72
CA SER A 108 -11.30 -3.35 -11.81
C SER A 108 -11.65 -3.95 -13.17
N LYS A 109 -12.14 -3.09 -14.08
CA LYS A 109 -12.40 -3.47 -15.48
C LYS A 109 -11.11 -3.70 -16.25
N ASP A 110 -10.03 -3.02 -15.86
CA ASP A 110 -8.70 -3.24 -16.42
C ASP A 110 -8.18 -4.64 -16.06
N LYS A 111 -7.89 -5.44 -17.09
CA LYS A 111 -7.40 -6.81 -16.94
C LYS A 111 -6.04 -6.85 -16.24
N LYS A 112 -5.12 -5.94 -16.56
CA LYS A 112 -3.76 -5.92 -15.99
C LYS A 112 -3.81 -5.67 -14.48
N ILE A 113 -4.60 -4.67 -14.06
CA ILE A 113 -4.82 -4.35 -12.64
C ILE A 113 -5.46 -5.54 -11.92
N ARG A 114 -6.54 -6.09 -12.50
CA ARG A 114 -7.28 -7.21 -11.91
C ARG A 114 -6.42 -8.46 -11.74
N ASP A 115 -5.64 -8.83 -12.74
CA ASP A 115 -4.80 -10.03 -12.71
C ASP A 115 -3.67 -9.86 -11.68
N LEU A 116 -3.02 -8.69 -11.62
CA LEU A 116 -2.00 -8.42 -10.61
C LEU A 116 -2.57 -8.39 -9.18
N ALA A 117 -3.76 -7.83 -9.00
CA ALA A 117 -4.47 -7.83 -7.73
C ALA A 117 -4.83 -9.25 -7.25
N LYS A 118 -5.25 -10.14 -8.16
CA LYS A 118 -5.49 -11.56 -7.84
C LYS A 118 -4.21 -12.26 -7.37
N VAL A 119 -3.11 -12.08 -8.11
CA VAL A 119 -1.81 -12.66 -7.73
C VAL A 119 -1.34 -12.13 -6.37
N THR A 120 -1.53 -10.84 -6.13
CA THR A 120 -1.17 -10.19 -4.85
C THR A 120 -1.99 -10.76 -3.71
N SER A 121 -3.32 -10.88 -3.84
CA SER A 121 -4.18 -11.44 -2.79
C SER A 121 -3.91 -12.92 -2.48
N ILE A 122 -3.42 -13.70 -3.44
CA ILE A 122 -3.05 -15.11 -3.21
C ILE A 122 -1.74 -15.21 -2.42
N ARG A 123 -0.80 -14.29 -2.64
CA ARG A 123 0.54 -14.32 -2.05
C ARG A 123 0.67 -13.52 -0.75
N ILE A 124 -0.15 -12.49 -0.56
CA ILE A 124 -0.03 -11.61 0.60
C ILE A 124 -0.37 -12.38 1.88
N SER A 125 0.54 -12.33 2.86
CA SER A 125 0.37 -13.03 4.15
C SER A 125 0.92 -12.19 5.30
N LYS A 126 0.39 -12.41 6.51
CA LYS A 126 0.82 -11.72 7.74
C LYS A 126 2.26 -12.05 8.14
N THR A 127 2.86 -13.07 7.52
CA THR A 127 4.21 -13.57 7.80
C THR A 127 5.09 -13.59 6.54
N MET A 128 4.80 -12.72 5.57
CA MET A 128 5.63 -12.62 4.36
C MET A 128 7.07 -12.25 4.69
N ASP A 129 8.00 -12.93 4.03
CA ASP A 129 9.42 -12.58 4.08
C ASP A 129 9.73 -11.34 3.21
N SER A 130 10.90 -10.74 3.45
CA SER A 130 11.30 -9.50 2.77
C SER A 130 11.51 -9.65 1.26
N GLU A 131 11.91 -10.84 0.79
CA GLU A 131 12.12 -11.11 -0.64
C GLU A 131 10.77 -11.18 -1.36
N SER A 132 9.82 -11.91 -0.80
CA SER A 132 8.45 -11.98 -1.32
C SER A 132 7.77 -10.61 -1.40
N ILE A 133 7.99 -9.75 -0.39
CA ILE A 133 7.50 -8.36 -0.38
C ILE A 133 8.13 -7.58 -1.53
N TYR A 134 9.46 -7.63 -1.64
CA TYR A 134 10.20 -6.93 -2.70
C TYR A 134 9.74 -7.32 -4.10
N LEU A 135 9.54 -8.62 -4.35
CA LEU A 135 9.07 -9.12 -5.65
C LEU A 135 7.66 -8.63 -5.99
N LEU A 136 6.73 -8.61 -5.03
CA LEU A 136 5.40 -8.04 -5.25
C LEU A 136 5.49 -6.53 -5.52
N THR A 137 6.27 -5.79 -4.74
CA THR A 137 6.48 -4.35 -4.96
C THR A 137 7.04 -4.06 -6.35
N LYS A 138 8.01 -4.85 -6.82
CA LYS A 138 8.59 -4.70 -8.15
C LYS A 138 7.53 -4.86 -9.25
N LYS A 139 6.65 -5.86 -9.13
CA LYS A 139 5.57 -6.07 -10.10
C LYS A 139 4.58 -4.90 -10.15
N TRP A 140 4.21 -4.34 -8.99
CA TRP A 140 3.33 -3.17 -8.94
C TRP A 140 4.01 -1.92 -9.54
N LYS A 141 5.30 -1.69 -9.27
CA LYS A 141 6.06 -0.59 -9.88
C LYS A 141 6.23 -0.75 -11.38
N GLU A 142 6.38 -1.99 -11.86
CA GLU A 142 6.44 -2.27 -13.30
C GLU A 142 5.09 -1.97 -13.97
N LEU A 143 3.97 -2.35 -13.33
CA LEU A 143 2.64 -1.98 -13.81
C LEU A 143 2.48 -0.46 -13.86
N GLU A 144 2.85 0.26 -12.79
CA GLU A 144 2.80 1.74 -12.72
C GLU A 144 3.60 2.39 -13.85
N ARG A 145 4.84 1.93 -14.10
CA ARG A 145 5.71 2.48 -15.15
C ARG A 145 5.18 2.22 -16.56
N ASN A 146 4.59 1.04 -16.78
CA ASN A 146 4.09 0.61 -18.07
C ASN A 146 2.61 0.97 -18.27
N TYR A 147 2.00 1.71 -17.33
CA TYR A 147 0.66 2.26 -17.46
C TYR A 147 0.74 3.52 -18.34
N ASP A 148 1.08 3.33 -19.61
CA ASP A 148 1.21 4.41 -20.57
C ASP A 148 -0.17 4.72 -21.18
N GLU A 149 -0.85 5.71 -20.62
CA GLU A 149 -2.17 6.20 -21.07
C GLU A 149 -2.08 7.27 -22.18
N ASN A 150 -0.87 7.71 -22.56
CA ASN A 150 -0.70 8.96 -23.31
C ASN A 150 -1.29 8.92 -24.74
N ASP A 151 -1.16 7.79 -25.46
CA ASP A 151 -1.69 7.67 -26.83
C ASP A 151 -3.23 7.58 -26.85
N LEU A 152 -3.82 6.85 -25.90
CA LEU A 152 -5.26 6.75 -25.76
C LEU A 152 -5.89 8.05 -25.26
N GLU A 153 -5.23 8.79 -24.36
CA GLU A 153 -5.68 10.10 -23.89
C GLU A 153 -5.78 11.10 -25.04
N GLU A 154 -4.77 11.17 -25.92
CA GLU A 154 -4.80 12.10 -27.06
C GLU A 154 -5.94 11.78 -28.02
N GLN A 155 -6.17 10.49 -28.31
CA GLN A 155 -7.29 10.07 -29.16
C GLN A 155 -8.64 10.31 -28.49
N ALA A 156 -8.77 10.04 -27.20
CA ALA A 156 -10.01 10.24 -26.45
C ALA A 156 -10.42 11.73 -26.40
N ARG A 157 -9.45 12.65 -26.28
CA ARG A 157 -9.70 14.10 -26.33
C ARG A 157 -10.37 14.56 -27.63
N LYS A 158 -10.08 13.91 -28.77
CA LYS A 158 -10.75 14.20 -30.06
C LYS A 158 -12.26 13.98 -30.01
N TYR A 159 -12.73 13.16 -29.06
CA TYR A 159 -14.15 12.86 -28.84
C TYR A 159 -14.73 13.58 -27.61
N GLY A 160 -14.03 14.58 -27.07
CA GLY A 160 -14.50 15.35 -25.90
C GLY A 160 -14.40 14.60 -24.56
N ILE A 161 -13.59 13.55 -24.53
CA ILE A 161 -13.28 12.79 -23.31
C ILE A 161 -12.09 13.46 -22.62
N SER A 162 -12.30 13.87 -21.37
CA SER A 162 -11.31 14.47 -20.50
C SER A 162 -10.50 13.40 -19.78
N LYS A 163 -9.26 13.74 -19.40
CA LYS A 163 -8.39 12.91 -18.56
C LYS A 163 -9.04 12.52 -17.22
N TYR A 164 -9.97 13.34 -16.73
CA TYR A 164 -10.61 13.15 -15.44
C TYR A 164 -12.02 12.53 -15.54
N ASP A 165 -12.49 12.19 -16.74
CA ASP A 165 -13.77 11.51 -16.89
C ASP A 165 -13.65 10.09 -16.31
N ASP A 166 -14.62 9.71 -15.49
CA ASP A 166 -14.73 8.33 -15.05
C ASP A 166 -15.18 7.41 -16.19
N TYR A 167 -15.00 6.10 -16.00
CA TYR A 167 -15.34 5.10 -17.00
C TYR A 167 -16.79 5.21 -17.49
N ASP A 168 -17.75 5.50 -16.61
CA ASP A 168 -19.17 5.62 -16.99
C ASP A 168 -19.40 6.82 -17.92
N SER A 169 -18.79 7.96 -17.59
CA SER A 169 -18.86 9.19 -18.37
C SER A 169 -18.21 9.03 -19.75
N VAL A 170 -17.06 8.36 -19.80
CA VAL A 170 -16.36 8.02 -21.06
C VAL A 170 -17.28 7.21 -21.97
N ILE A 171 -17.87 6.13 -21.44
CA ILE A 171 -18.75 5.24 -22.23
C ILE A 171 -19.99 5.99 -22.71
N LYS A 172 -20.63 6.80 -21.87
CA LYS A 172 -21.79 7.62 -22.28
C LYS A 172 -21.46 8.58 -23.40
N LYS A 173 -20.32 9.29 -23.32
CA LYS A 173 -19.87 10.20 -24.40
C LYS A 173 -19.61 9.46 -25.70
N LEU A 174 -18.98 8.29 -25.64
CA LEU A 174 -18.72 7.46 -26.83
C LEU A 174 -20.02 6.94 -27.47
N LEU A 175 -21.00 6.52 -26.66
CA LEU A 175 -22.31 6.08 -27.16
C LEU A 175 -23.03 7.21 -27.91
N VAL A 176 -23.05 8.43 -27.35
CA VAL A 176 -23.62 9.60 -28.03
C VAL A 176 -22.93 9.84 -29.39
N LYS A 177 -21.60 9.72 -29.45
CA LYS A 177 -20.85 9.87 -30.72
C LYS A 177 -21.12 8.77 -31.73
N LEU A 178 -21.46 7.57 -31.28
CA LEU A 178 -21.89 6.48 -32.16
C LEU A 178 -23.30 6.71 -32.69
N GLU A 179 -24.22 7.20 -31.84
CA GLU A 179 -25.59 7.56 -32.23
C GLU A 179 -25.60 8.72 -33.25
N GLU A 180 -24.75 9.74 -33.07
CA GLU A 180 -24.56 10.83 -34.05
C GLU A 180 -24.09 10.34 -35.43
N ARG A 181 -23.50 9.14 -35.52
CA ARG A 181 -23.02 8.53 -36.77
C ARG A 181 -23.86 7.35 -37.23
N SER A 182 -25.05 7.20 -36.66
CA SER A 182 -26.00 6.15 -37.03
C SER A 182 -26.55 6.38 -38.44
N TYR A 183 -26.91 5.29 -39.12
CA TYR A 183 -27.57 5.39 -40.43
C TYR A 183 -28.92 6.12 -40.31
N GLU A 184 -29.59 5.97 -39.17
CA GLU A 184 -30.81 6.66 -38.78
C GLU A 184 -30.62 8.18 -38.81
N HIS A 185 -29.55 8.70 -38.19
CA HIS A 185 -29.25 10.13 -38.18
C HIS A 185 -28.93 10.67 -39.57
N PHE A 186 -28.12 9.94 -40.36
CA PHE A 186 -27.82 10.33 -41.73
C PHE A 186 -29.05 10.28 -42.65
N SER A 187 -29.92 9.29 -42.45
CA SER A 187 -31.19 9.17 -43.16
C SER A 187 -32.10 10.36 -42.86
N GLU A 188 -32.21 10.75 -41.60
CA GLU A 188 -33.00 11.92 -41.19
C GLU A 188 -32.45 13.21 -41.84
N LEU A 189 -31.13 13.43 -41.82
CA LEU A 189 -30.51 14.59 -42.48
C LEU A 189 -30.75 14.62 -43.99
N LEU A 190 -30.65 13.47 -44.66
CA LEU A 190 -30.94 13.35 -46.10
C LEU A 190 -32.41 13.62 -46.39
N CYS A 191 -33.33 13.09 -45.58
CA CYS A 191 -34.77 13.32 -45.72
C CYS A 191 -35.12 14.81 -45.54
N LEU A 192 -34.48 15.50 -44.59
CA LEU A 192 -34.65 16.93 -44.38
C LEU A 192 -34.19 17.75 -45.60
N GLY A 193 -33.09 17.34 -46.25
CA GLY A 193 -32.61 18.00 -47.48
C GLY A 193 -33.45 17.70 -48.72
N LEU A 194 -34.17 16.58 -48.73
CA LEU A 194 -35.04 16.16 -49.83
C LEU A 194 -36.47 16.67 -49.70
N ASN A 195 -36.81 17.34 -48.59
CA ASN A 195 -38.16 17.83 -48.35
C ASN A 195 -38.45 19.00 -49.33
N PRO A 196 -39.37 18.83 -50.31
CA PRO A 196 -39.51 19.80 -51.38
C PRO A 196 -40.09 21.12 -50.86
N SER A 197 -39.42 22.24 -51.15
CA SER A 197 -39.81 23.55 -50.64
C SER A 197 -41.02 24.18 -51.36
N LEU A 198 -41.44 23.64 -52.51
CA LEU A 198 -42.42 24.30 -53.40
C LEU A 198 -43.42 23.34 -54.09
N VAL A 199 -43.03 22.13 -54.49
CA VAL A 199 -43.91 21.17 -55.22
C VAL A 199 -43.62 19.74 -54.78
N GLU A 200 -44.67 18.99 -54.44
CA GLU A 200 -44.56 17.58 -54.05
C GLU A 200 -44.22 16.68 -55.25
N ASP A 201 -43.14 15.90 -55.13
CA ASP A 201 -42.76 14.85 -56.09
C ASP A 201 -42.94 13.47 -55.43
N LEU A 202 -43.80 12.64 -56.03
CA LEU A 202 -44.12 11.29 -55.54
C LEU A 202 -42.91 10.35 -55.48
N LYS A 203 -41.91 10.53 -56.36
CA LYS A 203 -40.67 9.74 -56.33
C LYS A 203 -39.81 10.11 -55.13
N ILE A 204 -39.69 11.41 -54.86
CA ILE A 204 -38.95 11.91 -53.70
C ILE A 204 -39.64 11.48 -52.40
N GLN A 205 -40.97 11.55 -52.34
CA GLN A 205 -41.74 11.05 -51.20
C GLN A 205 -41.56 9.53 -50.99
N GLY A 206 -41.59 8.74 -52.07
CA GLY A 206 -41.33 7.29 -52.01
C GLY A 206 -39.91 6.97 -51.54
N PHE A 207 -38.93 7.73 -52.00
CA PHE A 207 -37.54 7.61 -51.56
C PHE A 207 -37.37 7.96 -50.07
N ILE A 208 -37.94 9.08 -49.61
CA ILE A 208 -37.94 9.48 -48.19
C ILE A 208 -38.57 8.38 -47.31
N GLN A 209 -39.70 7.80 -47.73
CA GLN A 209 -40.33 6.70 -46.99
C GLN A 209 -39.44 5.46 -46.92
N ASN A 210 -38.80 5.08 -48.03
CA ASN A 210 -37.88 3.94 -48.06
C ASN A 210 -36.65 4.18 -47.15
N LEU A 211 -36.06 5.38 -47.23
CA LEU A 211 -34.89 5.77 -46.43
C LEU A 211 -35.22 5.80 -44.92
N THR A 212 -36.43 6.23 -44.56
CA THR A 212 -36.90 6.26 -43.16
C THR A 212 -37.15 4.85 -42.62
N GLN A 213 -37.70 3.94 -43.45
CA GLN A 213 -37.97 2.55 -43.06
C GLN A 213 -36.71 1.69 -43.05
N LYS A 214 -35.73 2.01 -43.91
CA LYS A 214 -34.47 1.26 -44.06
C LYS A 214 -33.26 2.21 -44.14
N PRO A 215 -32.87 2.84 -43.03
CA PRO A 215 -31.73 3.77 -43.02
C PRO A 215 -30.40 3.14 -43.46
N PHE A 216 -30.23 1.83 -43.22
CA PHE A 216 -29.02 1.09 -43.57
C PHE A 216 -28.70 1.06 -45.08
N VAL A 217 -29.69 1.32 -45.94
CA VAL A 217 -29.53 1.35 -47.40
C VAL A 217 -28.50 2.40 -47.83
N ILE A 218 -28.29 3.45 -47.03
CA ILE A 218 -27.25 4.47 -47.23
C ILE A 218 -25.84 3.85 -47.32
N GLY A 219 -25.60 2.72 -46.64
CA GLY A 219 -24.33 2.01 -46.64
C GLY A 219 -24.14 1.04 -47.81
N GLU A 220 -25.15 0.84 -48.67
CA GLU A 220 -25.08 -0.11 -49.78
C GLU A 220 -24.35 0.49 -51.00
N GLU A 221 -23.57 -0.33 -51.73
CA GLU A 221 -22.77 0.14 -52.87
C GLU A 221 -23.60 0.80 -53.98
N ASN A 222 -24.87 0.39 -54.11
CA ASN A 222 -25.79 0.87 -55.14
C ASN A 222 -26.61 2.10 -54.72
N PHE A 223 -26.48 2.59 -53.48
CA PHE A 223 -27.24 3.74 -52.99
C PHE A 223 -27.05 5.01 -53.85
N LYS A 224 -25.85 5.17 -54.45
CA LYS A 224 -25.55 6.29 -55.36
C LYS A 224 -26.36 6.29 -56.65
N ASN A 225 -27.01 5.17 -56.98
CA ASN A 225 -27.78 4.98 -58.21
C ASN A 225 -29.30 4.97 -57.95
N GLU A 226 -29.74 5.07 -56.69
CA GLU A 226 -31.15 5.29 -56.32
C GLU A 226 -31.53 6.78 -56.45
#